data_AF-A0A2N1MG72-F1
#
_entry.id   AF-A0A2N1MG72-F1
#
_cell.length_a   1.000
_cell.length_b   1.000
_cell.length_c   1.000
_cell.angle_alpha   90.00
_cell.angle_beta   90.00
_cell.angle_gamma   90.00
#
_symmetry.space_group_name_H-M   'P 1'
#
loop_
_entity.id
_entity.type
_entity.pdbx_description
1 polymer ?
#
loop_
_entity_poly.entity_id
_entity_poly.type
_entity_poly.pdbx_seq_one_letter_code
_entity_poly.pdbx_strand_id
1 'polypeptide(L)'
;MYTVKHFEERLKPLRGFHPKFSDLCNTEINKKLSAEINNHYTAEIASINARIEIFIVEAQSILDRINNIEQTVNDLYEEARLVNHSRLLEEQNETETINSAVNFSANVSFKTISCGIWTHFKHITDRIMTEKKLTLDEVCNRIAIEISDYGIGKICAQTVKNFYHKNNSHSDWLYKNLTWGIRPILN
;
A
#
# COMPACT_ATOMS: atom_id res chain seq x y z
N MET A 1 66.65 -23.09 66.48
CA MET A 1 65.69 -21.97 66.46
C MET A 1 65.55 -21.50 65.02
N TYR A 2 64.55 -22.03 64.29
CA TYR A 2 64.28 -21.63 62.91
C TYR A 2 63.74 -20.19 62.94
N THR A 3 64.49 -19.26 62.36
CA THR A 3 64.10 -17.85 62.36
C THR A 3 62.98 -17.62 61.34
N VAL A 4 62.05 -16.70 61.65
CA VAL A 4 60.93 -16.29 60.78
C VAL A 4 61.38 -15.99 59.34
N LYS A 5 62.62 -15.49 59.20
CA LYS A 5 63.28 -15.21 57.93
C LYS A 5 63.41 -16.44 57.02
N HIS A 6 63.70 -17.61 57.59
CA HIS A 6 63.83 -18.85 56.83
C HIS A 6 62.48 -19.38 56.34
N PHE A 7 61.39 -19.07 57.05
CA PHE A 7 60.02 -19.42 56.65
C PHE A 7 59.53 -18.51 55.51
N GLU A 8 59.81 -17.21 55.56
CA GLU A 8 59.47 -16.27 54.48
C GLU A 8 60.19 -16.57 53.16
N GLU A 9 61.47 -16.96 53.21
CA GLU A 9 62.23 -17.33 52.01
C GLU A 9 61.66 -18.58 51.31
N ARG A 10 61.09 -19.53 52.09
CA ARG A 10 60.40 -20.70 51.54
C ARG A 10 59.02 -20.37 50.94
N LEU A 11 58.42 -19.24 51.32
CA LEU A 11 57.12 -18.77 50.78
C LEU A 11 57.28 -17.86 49.54
N LYS A 12 58.47 -17.30 49.28
CA LYS A 12 58.72 -16.45 48.09
C LYS A 12 58.38 -17.12 46.75
N PRO A 13 58.70 -18.40 46.50
CA PRO A 13 58.32 -19.07 45.24
C PRO A 13 56.81 -19.13 45.05
N LEU A 14 56.05 -19.39 46.13
CA LEU A 14 54.59 -19.52 46.12
C LEU A 14 53.88 -18.19 45.77
N ARG A 15 54.44 -17.04 46.15
CA ARG A 15 53.88 -15.72 45.77
C ARG A 15 53.92 -15.47 44.27
N GLY A 16 54.85 -16.07 43.53
CA GLY A 16 54.95 -15.95 42.07
C GLY A 16 54.04 -16.90 41.27
N PHE A 17 53.48 -17.93 41.90
CA PHE A 17 52.54 -18.87 41.26
C PHE A 17 51.11 -18.33 41.18
N HIS A 18 50.70 -17.52 42.15
CA HIS A 18 49.32 -17.03 42.26
C HIS A 18 48.87 -16.14 41.08
N PRO A 19 49.68 -15.19 40.57
CA PRO A 19 49.31 -14.38 39.40
C PRO A 19 49.22 -15.23 38.12
N LYS A 20 50.18 -16.14 37.92
CA LYS A 20 50.24 -17.00 36.73
C LYS A 20 49.05 -17.96 36.62
N PHE A 21 48.56 -18.46 37.76
CA PHE A 21 47.38 -19.32 37.81
C PHE A 21 46.10 -18.54 37.50
N SER A 22 46.00 -17.30 37.99
CA SER A 22 44.90 -16.38 37.65
C SER A 22 44.86 -16.06 36.15
N ASP A 23 46.00 -15.73 35.54
CA ASP A 23 46.07 -15.39 34.12
C ASP A 23 45.71 -16.57 33.21
N LEU A 24 46.15 -17.78 33.58
CA LEU A 24 45.81 -19.01 32.86
C LEU A 24 44.30 -19.31 32.94
N CYS A 25 43.70 -19.21 34.12
CA CYS A 25 42.26 -19.38 34.29
C CYS A 25 41.46 -18.35 33.49
N ASN A 26 41.86 -17.08 33.55
CA ASN A 26 41.20 -16.01 32.80
C ASN A 26 41.28 -16.24 31.29
N THR A 27 42.42 -16.70 30.80
CA THR A 27 42.62 -17.01 29.36
C THR A 27 41.71 -18.14 28.91
N GLU A 28 41.60 -19.22 29.67
CA GLU A 28 40.75 -20.36 29.33
C GLU A 28 39.26 -20.01 29.41
N ILE A 29 38.85 -19.23 30.42
CA ILE A 29 37.47 -18.73 30.56
C ILE A 29 37.11 -17.84 29.36
N ASN A 30 37.97 -16.88 29.02
CA ASN A 30 37.75 -15.98 27.89
C ASN A 30 37.65 -16.76 26.57
N LYS A 31 38.52 -17.74 26.36
CA LYS A 31 38.48 -18.59 25.17
C LYS A 31 37.17 -19.35 25.03
N LYS A 32 36.68 -19.96 26.13
CA LYS A 32 35.39 -20.68 26.14
C LYS A 32 34.22 -19.73 25.91
N LEU A 33 34.21 -18.60 26.60
CA LEU A 33 33.16 -17.60 26.45
C LEU A 33 33.10 -17.06 25.02
N SER A 34 34.24 -16.72 24.42
CA SER A 34 34.31 -16.27 23.04
C SER A 34 33.82 -17.34 22.06
N ALA A 35 34.18 -18.61 22.26
CA ALA A 35 33.71 -19.70 21.41
C ALA A 35 32.19 -19.89 21.50
N GLU A 36 31.63 -19.84 22.71
CA GLU A 36 30.20 -20.02 22.94
C GLU A 36 29.37 -18.85 22.37
N ILE A 37 29.83 -17.62 22.58
CA ILE A 37 29.24 -16.41 21.96
C ILE A 37 29.26 -16.51 20.43
N ASN A 38 30.40 -16.88 19.85
CA ASN A 38 30.53 -16.99 18.40
C ASN A 38 29.62 -18.08 17.83
N ASN A 39 29.52 -19.23 18.49
CA ASN A 39 28.63 -20.32 18.07
C ASN A 39 27.16 -19.89 18.13
N HIS A 40 26.76 -19.20 19.20
CA HIS A 40 25.40 -18.70 19.36
C HIS A 40 25.03 -17.71 18.24
N TYR A 41 25.85 -16.68 18.01
CA TYR A 41 25.59 -15.72 16.94
C TYR A 41 25.63 -16.36 15.55
N THR A 42 26.51 -17.34 15.32
CA THR A 42 26.56 -18.07 14.04
C THR A 42 25.25 -18.81 13.80
N ALA A 43 24.70 -19.48 14.82
CA ALA A 43 23.43 -20.19 14.71
C ALA A 43 22.25 -19.24 14.52
N GLU A 44 22.22 -18.10 15.22
CA GLU A 44 21.18 -17.08 15.05
C GLU A 44 21.21 -16.46 13.65
N ILE A 45 22.40 -16.13 13.13
CA ILE A 45 22.58 -15.62 11.77
C ILE A 45 22.07 -16.63 10.75
N ALA A 46 22.41 -17.92 10.90
CA ALA A 46 21.92 -18.96 10.01
C ALA A 46 20.39 -19.09 10.04
N SER A 47 19.80 -19.01 11.24
CA SER A 47 18.33 -19.03 11.42
C SER A 47 17.65 -17.81 10.77
N ILE A 48 18.22 -16.62 10.95
CA ILE A 48 17.71 -15.39 10.32
C ILE A 48 17.79 -15.48 8.80
N ASN A 49 18.92 -15.95 8.26
CA ASN A 49 19.10 -16.10 6.81
C ASN A 49 18.09 -17.08 6.22
N ALA A 50 17.86 -18.23 6.85
CA ALA A 50 16.86 -19.19 6.41
C ALA A 50 15.44 -18.57 6.38
N ARG A 51 15.10 -17.74 7.37
CA ARG A 51 13.82 -17.01 7.38
C ARG A 51 13.73 -15.97 6.27
N ILE A 52 14.82 -15.25 6.00
CA ILE A 52 14.89 -14.27 4.90
C ILE A 52 14.69 -14.97 3.55
N GLU A 53 15.32 -16.12 3.32
CA GLU A 53 15.15 -16.89 2.08
C GLU A 53 13.69 -17.31 1.86
N ILE A 54 13.00 -17.78 2.91
CA ILE A 54 11.57 -18.12 2.84
C ILE A 54 10.75 -16.89 2.42
N PHE A 55 10.99 -15.73 3.04
CA PHE A 55 10.29 -14.50 2.69
C PHE A 55 10.55 -14.05 1.25
N ILE A 56 11.78 -14.22 0.74
CA ILE A 56 12.12 -13.88 -0.65
C ILE A 56 11.33 -14.76 -1.62
N VAL A 57 11.27 -16.07 -1.38
CA VAL A 57 10.53 -17.01 -2.23
C VAL A 57 9.04 -16.69 -2.24
N GLU A 58 8.46 -16.38 -1.08
CA GLU A 58 7.05 -16.01 -0.98
C GLU A 58 6.74 -14.68 -1.68
N ALA A 59 7.62 -13.68 -1.53
CA ALA A 59 7.48 -12.39 -2.20
C ALA A 59 7.54 -12.53 -3.72
N GLN A 60 8.44 -13.38 -4.25
CA GLN A 60 8.53 -13.64 -5.68
C GLN A 60 7.24 -14.30 -6.22
N SER A 61 6.71 -15.28 -5.50
CA SER A 61 5.43 -15.93 -5.86
C SER A 61 4.26 -14.94 -5.89
N ILE A 62 4.21 -13.99 -4.95
CA ILE A 62 3.20 -12.92 -4.95
C ILE A 62 3.37 -12.02 -6.18
N LEU A 63 4.60 -11.64 -6.51
CA LEU A 63 4.90 -10.80 -7.67
C LEU A 63 4.47 -11.47 -8.99
N ASP A 64 4.77 -12.76 -9.15
CA ASP A 64 4.37 -13.52 -10.34
C ASP A 64 2.84 -13.58 -10.49
N ARG A 65 2.11 -13.72 -9.37
CA ARG A 65 0.63 -13.70 -9.36
C ARG A 65 0.08 -12.34 -9.74
N ILE A 66 0.69 -11.24 -9.29
CA ILE A 66 0.30 -9.87 -9.66
C ILE A 66 0.47 -9.67 -11.17
N ASN A 67 1.61 -10.07 -11.72
CA ASN A 67 1.87 -9.95 -13.16
C ASN A 67 0.85 -10.72 -14.00
N ASN A 68 0.44 -11.92 -13.55
CA ASN A 68 -0.59 -12.70 -14.24
C ASN A 68 -1.98 -12.02 -14.18
N ILE A 69 -2.33 -11.43 -13.03
CA ILE A 69 -3.58 -10.67 -12.89
C ILE A 69 -3.58 -9.45 -13.82
N GLU A 70 -2.47 -8.72 -13.89
CA GLU A 70 -2.32 -7.56 -14.78
C GLU A 70 -2.52 -7.96 -16.24
N GLN A 71 -1.91 -9.06 -16.68
CA GLN A 71 -2.10 -9.58 -18.04
C GLN A 71 -3.56 -9.92 -18.31
N THR A 72 -4.20 -10.65 -17.39
CA THR A 72 -5.61 -11.06 -17.53
C THR A 72 -6.54 -9.84 -17.64
N VAL A 73 -6.30 -8.80 -16.85
CA VAL A 73 -7.08 -7.55 -16.89
C VAL A 73 -6.89 -6.84 -18.23
N ASN A 74 -5.66 -6.78 -18.76
CA ASN A 74 -5.38 -6.17 -20.06
C ASN A 74 -6.08 -6.93 -21.20
N ASP A 75 -6.06 -8.27 -21.18
CA ASP A 75 -6.73 -9.09 -22.18
C ASP A 75 -8.24 -8.85 -22.17
N LEU A 76 -8.87 -8.85 -20.98
CA LEU A 76 -10.30 -8.56 -20.82
C LEU A 76 -10.68 -7.14 -21.27
N TYR A 77 -9.80 -6.17 -21.02
CA TYR A 77 -10.01 -4.79 -21.47
C TYR A 77 -10.04 -4.70 -22.99
N GLU A 78 -9.09 -5.34 -23.68
CA GLU A 78 -9.04 -5.36 -25.14
C GLU A 78 -10.22 -6.16 -25.75
N GLU A 79 -10.61 -7.29 -25.15
CA GLU A 79 -11.81 -8.02 -25.56
C GLU A 79 -13.07 -7.15 -25.47
N ALA A 80 -13.26 -6.45 -24.34
CA ALA A 80 -14.40 -5.55 -24.15
C ALA A 80 -14.38 -4.37 -25.13
N ARG A 81 -13.19 -3.88 -25.51
CA ARG A 81 -13.03 -2.82 -26.51
C ARG A 81 -13.47 -3.30 -27.90
N LEU A 82 -13.06 -4.50 -28.31
CA LEU A 82 -13.42 -5.09 -29.60
C LEU A 82 -14.93 -5.38 -29.70
N VAL A 83 -15.53 -5.94 -28.66
CA VAL A 83 -16.99 -6.21 -28.62
C VAL A 83 -17.79 -4.92 -28.77
N ASN A 84 -17.38 -3.85 -28.10
CA ASN A 84 -18.04 -2.54 -28.25
C ASN A 84 -17.89 -1.96 -29.66
N HIS A 85 -16.75 -2.16 -30.32
CA HIS A 85 -16.55 -1.69 -31.70
C HIS A 85 -17.41 -2.45 -32.71
N SER A 86 -17.52 -3.78 -32.58
CA SER A 86 -18.37 -4.61 -33.45
C SER A 86 -19.86 -4.27 -33.30
N ARG A 87 -20.34 -4.02 -32.07
CA ARG A 87 -21.74 -3.62 -31.83
C ARG A 87 -22.09 -2.28 -32.50
N LEU A 88 -21.15 -1.33 -32.53
CA LEU A 88 -21.36 -0.04 -33.19
C LEU A 88 -21.41 -0.13 -34.72
N LEU A 89 -20.80 -1.17 -35.33
CA LEU A 89 -20.86 -1.41 -36.78
C LEU A 89 -22.20 -2.03 -37.22
N GLU A 90 -22.85 -2.84 -36.37
CA GLU A 90 -24.20 -3.36 -36.65
C GLU A 90 -25.29 -2.28 -36.51
N GLU A 91 -25.15 -1.36 -35.55
CA GLU A 91 -26.11 -0.27 -35.30
C GLU A 91 -26.13 0.81 -36.40
N GLN A 92 -25.14 0.86 -37.30
CA GLN A 92 -25.09 1.84 -38.40
C GLN A 92 -25.96 1.49 -39.62
N ASN A 93 -26.45 0.25 -39.75
CA ASN A 93 -27.28 -0.18 -40.89
C ASN A 93 -28.78 0.17 -40.78
N GLU A 94 -29.22 0.77 -39.67
CA GLU A 94 -30.63 1.10 -39.39
C GLU A 94 -30.82 2.58 -39.02
N THR A 95 -30.37 3.48 -39.88
CA THR A 95 -30.20 4.91 -39.53
C THR A 95 -31.35 5.81 -39.98
N GLU A 96 -32.41 5.89 -39.18
CA GLU A 96 -33.14 7.16 -38.97
C GLU A 96 -33.95 7.20 -37.65
N THR A 97 -34.44 6.06 -37.15
CA THR A 97 -35.18 6.00 -35.86
C THR A 97 -34.26 5.88 -34.63
N ILE A 98 -33.04 5.35 -34.82
CA ILE A 98 -32.09 5.01 -33.75
C ILE A 98 -31.49 6.25 -33.07
N ASN A 99 -31.29 7.36 -33.79
CA ASN A 99 -30.64 8.55 -33.21
C ASN A 99 -31.44 9.19 -32.05
N SER A 100 -32.78 9.08 -32.06
CA SER A 100 -33.62 9.58 -30.96
C SER A 100 -33.60 8.61 -29.77
N ALA A 101 -33.72 7.31 -30.04
CA ALA A 101 -33.73 6.28 -29.00
C ALA A 101 -32.38 6.09 -28.31
N VAL A 102 -31.27 6.18 -29.05
CA VAL A 102 -29.90 6.08 -28.51
C VAL A 102 -29.56 7.30 -27.66
N ASN A 103 -29.97 8.50 -28.06
CA ASN A 103 -29.81 9.69 -27.22
C ASN A 103 -30.65 9.62 -25.94
N PHE A 104 -31.89 9.12 -26.03
CA PHE A 104 -32.74 8.94 -24.85
C PHE A 104 -32.22 7.83 -23.93
N SER A 105 -31.76 6.71 -24.49
CA SER A 105 -31.16 5.58 -23.77
C SER A 105 -29.84 5.95 -23.10
N ALA A 106 -28.95 6.66 -23.80
CA ALA A 106 -27.70 7.18 -23.25
C ALA A 106 -27.95 8.20 -22.12
N ASN A 107 -28.98 9.03 -22.25
CA ASN A 107 -29.37 9.97 -21.21
C ASN A 107 -29.96 9.26 -19.97
N VAL A 108 -30.79 8.24 -20.18
CA VAL A 108 -31.35 7.40 -19.09
C VAL A 108 -30.28 6.58 -18.39
N SER A 109 -29.31 6.02 -19.14
CA SER A 109 -28.19 5.26 -18.55
C SER A 109 -27.23 6.18 -17.79
N PHE A 110 -26.88 7.34 -18.34
CA PHE A 110 -26.02 8.33 -17.67
C PHE A 110 -26.66 8.88 -16.40
N LYS A 111 -27.97 9.16 -16.41
CA LYS A 111 -28.74 9.58 -15.23
C LYS A 111 -28.71 8.51 -14.13
N THR A 112 -28.93 7.25 -14.50
CA THR A 112 -28.91 6.11 -13.56
C THR A 112 -27.51 5.92 -12.95
N ILE A 113 -26.46 5.94 -13.78
CA ILE A 113 -25.06 5.82 -13.33
C ILE A 113 -24.70 7.00 -12.42
N SER A 114 -25.02 8.23 -12.80
CA SER A 114 -24.76 9.43 -12.01
C SER A 114 -25.46 9.40 -10.64
N CYS A 115 -26.71 8.91 -10.61
CA CYS A 115 -27.46 8.73 -9.36
C CYS A 115 -26.80 7.66 -8.46
N GLY A 116 -26.36 6.54 -9.05
CA GLY A 116 -25.63 5.49 -8.35
C GLY A 116 -24.31 5.98 -7.75
N ILE A 117 -23.49 6.69 -8.54
CA ILE A 117 -22.22 7.28 -8.08
C ILE A 117 -22.47 8.24 -6.92
N TRP A 118 -23.45 9.14 -7.05
CA TRP A 118 -23.78 10.08 -5.99
C TRP A 118 -24.24 9.39 -4.71
N THR A 119 -25.09 8.37 -4.82
CA THR A 119 -25.61 7.61 -3.68
C THR A 119 -24.47 6.91 -2.93
N HIS A 120 -23.56 6.28 -3.67
CA HIS A 120 -22.40 5.61 -3.10
C HIS A 120 -21.44 6.61 -2.44
N PHE A 121 -21.16 7.72 -3.12
CA PHE A 121 -20.33 8.79 -2.60
C PHE A 121 -20.89 9.37 -1.29
N LYS A 122 -22.20 9.66 -1.26
CA LYS A 122 -22.88 10.18 -0.08
C LYS A 122 -22.79 9.21 1.09
N HIS A 123 -23.09 7.93 0.84
CA HIS A 123 -23.03 6.90 1.87
C HIS A 123 -21.61 6.75 2.46
N ILE A 124 -20.57 6.76 1.63
CA ILE A 124 -19.18 6.72 2.10
C ILE A 124 -18.84 7.97 2.92
N THR A 125 -19.22 9.15 2.44
CA THR A 125 -18.97 10.43 3.11
C THR A 125 -19.65 10.47 4.49
N ASP A 126 -20.92 10.07 4.55
CA ASP A 126 -21.71 9.97 5.78
C ASP A 126 -21.06 9.02 6.78
N ARG A 127 -20.66 7.84 6.32
CA ARG A 127 -19.97 6.84 7.15
C ARG A 127 -18.66 7.39 7.73
N ILE A 128 -17.83 8.05 6.92
CA ILE A 128 -16.57 8.65 7.40
C ILE A 128 -16.85 9.76 8.42
N MET A 129 -17.83 10.64 8.17
CA MET A 129 -18.20 11.69 9.11
C MET A 129 -18.62 11.11 10.47
N THR A 130 -19.45 10.06 10.47
CA THR A 130 -19.92 9.40 11.70
C THR A 130 -18.78 8.65 12.42
N GLU A 131 -18.03 7.81 11.72
CA GLU A 131 -17.00 6.96 12.32
C GLU A 131 -15.80 7.76 12.84
N LYS A 132 -15.40 8.80 12.11
CA LYS A 132 -14.23 9.62 12.43
C LYS A 132 -14.57 10.91 13.18
N LYS A 133 -15.86 11.16 13.41
CA LYS A 133 -16.39 12.39 14.06
C LYS A 133 -15.88 13.66 13.37
N LEU A 134 -15.79 13.62 12.05
CA LEU A 134 -15.32 14.74 11.22
C LEU A 134 -16.50 15.56 10.73
N THR A 135 -16.27 16.84 10.56
CA THR A 135 -17.20 17.74 9.87
C THR A 135 -17.17 17.47 8.36
N LEU A 136 -18.25 17.87 7.66
CA LEU A 136 -18.32 17.75 6.21
C LEU A 136 -17.16 18.49 5.52
N ASP A 137 -16.75 19.65 6.03
CA ASP A 137 -15.65 20.43 5.48
C ASP A 137 -14.30 19.68 5.59
N GLU A 138 -14.04 19.03 6.72
CA GLU A 138 -12.84 18.23 6.90
C GLU A 138 -12.81 17.02 5.96
N VAL A 139 -13.95 16.33 5.78
CA VAL A 139 -14.05 15.19 4.87
C VAL A 139 -13.90 15.64 3.42
N CYS A 140 -14.57 16.72 2.99
CA CYS A 140 -14.45 17.26 1.64
C CYS A 140 -13.02 17.74 1.32
N ASN A 141 -12.32 18.35 2.28
CA ASN A 141 -10.92 18.73 2.12
C ASN A 141 -10.01 17.51 1.90
N ARG A 142 -10.19 16.44 2.70
CA ARG A 142 -9.41 15.20 2.56
C ARG A 142 -9.64 14.53 1.21
N ILE A 143 -10.89 14.41 0.79
CA ILE A 143 -11.25 13.84 -0.52
C ILE A 143 -10.65 14.66 -1.66
N ALA A 144 -10.70 16.00 -1.57
CA ALA A 144 -10.12 16.87 -2.58
C ALA A 144 -8.60 16.72 -2.70
N ILE A 145 -7.90 16.56 -1.57
CA ILE A 145 -6.46 16.27 -1.52
C ILE A 145 -6.18 14.92 -2.17
N GLU A 146 -6.87 13.86 -1.73
CA GLU A 146 -6.66 12.50 -2.26
C GLU A 146 -6.87 12.45 -3.78
N ILE A 147 -7.97 13.02 -4.30
CA ILE A 147 -8.23 13.05 -5.75
C ILE A 147 -7.13 13.82 -6.49
N SER A 148 -6.63 14.91 -5.91
CA SER A 148 -5.54 15.69 -6.51
C SER A 148 -4.23 14.90 -6.54
N ASP A 149 -3.95 14.10 -5.50
CA ASP A 149 -2.76 13.24 -5.41
C ASP A 149 -2.79 12.07 -6.40
N TYR A 150 -3.98 11.62 -6.81
CA TYR A 150 -4.14 10.62 -7.88
C TYR A 150 -3.88 11.16 -9.29
N GLY A 151 -3.51 12.44 -9.45
CA GLY A 151 -3.14 13.02 -10.75
C GLY A 151 -4.31 13.29 -11.71
N ILE A 152 -5.55 13.12 -11.25
CA ILE A 152 -6.79 13.25 -12.05
C ILE A 152 -7.22 14.73 -12.24
N GLY A 153 -6.43 15.67 -11.71
CA GLY A 153 -6.65 17.11 -11.80
C GLY A 153 -6.94 17.74 -10.44
N LYS A 154 -6.76 19.07 -10.34
CA LYS A 154 -6.98 19.81 -9.10
C LYS A 154 -8.47 20.03 -8.88
N ILE A 155 -9.05 19.31 -7.92
CA ILE A 155 -10.42 19.54 -7.46
C ILE A 155 -10.37 20.27 -6.12
N CYS A 156 -11.15 21.33 -5.96
CA CYS A 156 -11.25 22.02 -4.66
C CYS A 156 -12.33 21.37 -3.77
N ALA A 157 -12.14 21.47 -2.46
CA ALA A 157 -13.09 20.94 -1.48
C ALA A 157 -14.51 21.47 -1.65
N GLN A 158 -14.66 22.72 -2.13
CA GLN A 158 -15.96 23.30 -2.43
C GLN A 158 -16.70 22.51 -3.53
N THR A 159 -16.01 22.00 -4.54
CA THR A 159 -16.60 21.15 -5.58
C THR A 159 -17.11 19.84 -5.00
N VAL A 160 -16.33 19.21 -4.13
CA VAL A 160 -16.71 17.98 -3.42
C VAL A 160 -17.94 18.23 -2.53
N LYS A 161 -17.94 19.33 -1.78
CA LYS A 161 -19.05 19.74 -0.92
C LYS A 161 -20.33 20.03 -1.70
N ASN A 162 -20.20 20.68 -2.86
CA ASN A 162 -21.33 20.93 -3.76
C ASN A 162 -21.90 19.61 -4.30
N PHE A 163 -21.05 18.65 -4.64
CA PHE A 163 -21.46 17.32 -5.09
C PHE A 163 -22.20 16.55 -3.98
N TYR A 164 -21.72 16.62 -2.74
CA TYR A 164 -22.39 16.02 -1.59
C TYR A 164 -23.82 16.55 -1.38
N HIS A 165 -24.02 17.87 -1.45
CA HIS A 165 -25.33 18.47 -1.21
C HIS A 165 -26.33 18.34 -2.38
N LYS A 166 -25.85 18.28 -3.62
CA LYS A 166 -26.73 18.19 -4.79
C LYS A 166 -27.13 16.75 -5.08
N ASN A 167 -28.34 16.37 -4.66
CA ASN A 167 -28.96 15.12 -5.08
C ASN A 167 -29.08 15.09 -6.62
N ASN A 168 -28.32 14.19 -7.26
CA ASN A 168 -28.30 14.04 -8.71
C ASN A 168 -29.51 13.27 -9.28
N SER A 169 -30.53 12.96 -8.47
CA SER A 169 -31.77 12.33 -8.93
C SER A 169 -32.52 13.13 -10.03
N HIS A 170 -32.19 14.41 -10.20
CA HIS A 170 -32.70 15.30 -11.25
C HIS A 170 -31.62 15.85 -12.20
N SER A 171 -30.49 15.13 -12.36
CA SER A 171 -29.51 15.12 -13.47
C SER A 171 -29.25 16.36 -14.34
N ASP A 172 -29.48 17.58 -13.88
CA ASP A 172 -29.27 18.79 -14.69
C ASP A 172 -27.88 19.40 -14.43
N TRP A 173 -27.26 19.11 -13.28
CA TRP A 173 -25.96 19.69 -12.89
C TRP A 173 -24.75 18.94 -13.45
N LEU A 174 -24.71 17.61 -13.41
CA LEU A 174 -23.59 16.84 -13.98
C LEU A 174 -23.54 16.96 -15.50
N TYR A 175 -24.71 16.94 -16.16
CA TYR A 175 -24.80 17.21 -17.60
C TYR A 175 -24.23 18.59 -17.94
N LYS A 176 -24.64 19.65 -17.21
CA LYS A 176 -24.15 21.01 -17.44
C LYS A 176 -22.67 21.24 -17.08
N ASN A 177 -22.06 20.48 -16.18
CA ASN A 177 -20.63 20.71 -15.83
C ASN A 177 -19.67 19.82 -16.61
N LEU A 178 -20.08 18.61 -17.02
CA LEU A 178 -19.27 17.74 -17.87
C LEU A 178 -19.34 18.15 -19.34
N THR A 179 -20.48 18.70 -19.82
CA THR A 179 -20.55 19.29 -21.17
C THR A 179 -19.67 20.53 -21.34
N TRP A 180 -19.38 21.27 -20.26
CA TRP A 180 -18.47 22.43 -20.29
C TRP A 180 -17.00 22.04 -20.08
N GLY A 181 -16.72 20.89 -19.45
CA GLY A 181 -15.37 20.34 -19.27
C GLY A 181 -14.82 19.53 -20.47
N ILE A 182 -15.68 19.13 -21.41
CA ILE A 182 -15.31 18.38 -22.64
C ILE A 182 -15.32 19.30 -23.89
N ARG A 183 -14.92 20.57 -23.73
CA ARG A 183 -14.40 21.33 -24.87
C ARG A 183 -12.94 21.66 -24.61
N PRO A 184 -12.04 20.86 -25.19
CA PRO A 184 -10.98 21.48 -25.97
C PRO A 184 -10.77 20.78 -27.32
N ILE A 185 -10.40 21.60 -28.32
CA ILE A 185 -9.89 21.25 -29.66
C ILE A 185 -10.98 20.95 -30.71
N LEU A 186 -11.55 22.02 -31.27
CA LEU A 186 -11.79 22.16 -32.72
C LEU A 186 -12.06 23.66 -33.00
N ASN A 187 -10.94 24.39 -33.06
CA ASN A 187 -10.60 25.53 -33.92
C ASN A 187 -9.39 26.25 -33.31
#